data_AF-A0A1I3W5Z6-F1
#
_entry.id   AF-A0A1I3W5Z6-F1
#
_cell.length_a   1.000
_cell.length_b   1.000
_cell.length_c   1.000
_cell.angle_alpha   90.00
_cell.angle_beta   90.00
_cell.angle_gamma   90.00
#
_symmetry.space_group_name_H-M   'P 1'
#
loop_
_entity.id
_entity.type
_entity.pdbx_description
1 polymer ?
#
loop_
_entity_poly.entity_id
_entity_poly.type
_entity_poly.pdbx_seq_one_letter_code
_entity_poly.pdbx_strand_id
1 'polypeptide(L)' 'MTVAQLIEALERMPGEAVVLMDSGGGFSLVTALEFVPEQGPAAPAEVILLPNMDE' A
#
# COMPACT_ATOMS: atom_id res chain seq x y z
N MET A 1 7.90 -1.16 9.44
CA MET A 1 8.13 -0.50 8.13
C MET A 1 7.52 0.88 8.21
N THR A 2 8.27 1.93 7.90
CA THR A 2 7.73 3.28 7.73
C THR A 2 7.34 3.53 6.27
N VAL A 3 6.54 4.57 6.01
CA VAL A 3 6.22 5.00 4.63
C VAL A 3 7.51 5.30 3.84
N ALA A 4 8.50 5.95 4.47
CA ALA A 4 9.78 6.24 3.82
C ALA A 4 10.53 4.97 3.39
N GLN A 5 10.56 3.94 4.24
CA GLN A 5 11.19 2.66 3.91
C GLN A 5 10.47 1.93 2.77
N LEU A 6 9.14 2.04 2.73
CA LEU A 6 8.34 1.46 1.64
C LEU A 6 8.62 2.18 0.31
N ILE A 7 8.61 3.52 0.30
CA ILE A 7 8.90 4.32 -0.89
C ILE A 7 10.28 3.98 -1.44
N GLU A 8 11.30 3.90 -0.59
CA GLU A 8 12.66 3.56 -1.02
C GLU A 8 12.73 2.18 -1.69
N ALA A 9 11.97 1.20 -1.20
CA ALA A 9 11.91 -0.12 -1.81
C ALA A 9 11.19 -0.09 -3.18
N LEU A 10 10.09 0.67 -3.28
CA LEU A 10 9.32 0.80 -4.53
C LEU A 10 10.10 1.57 -5.61
N GLU A 11 10.84 2.61 -5.25
CA GLU A 11 11.67 3.41 -6.18
C GLU A 11 12.79 2.61 -6.84
N ARG A 12 13.19 1.46 -6.26
CA ARG A 12 14.19 0.56 -6.84
C ARG A 12 13.61 -0.41 -7.88
N MET A 13 12.30 -0.47 -8.01
CA MET A 13 11.62 -1.38 -8.92
C MET A 13 11.49 -0.75 -10.33
N PRO A 14 11.36 -1.57 -11.39
CA PRO A 14 10.96 -1.09 -12.70
C PRO A 14 9.60 -0.37 -12.64
N GLY A 15 9.39 0.65 -13.48
CA GLY A 15 8.18 1.46 -13.47
C GLY A 15 6.90 0.68 -13.84
N GLU A 16 7.05 -0.48 -14.47
CA GLU A 16 6.00 -1.42 -14.84
C GLU A 16 5.74 -2.51 -13.79
N ALA A 17 6.47 -2.52 -12.68
CA ALA A 17 6.25 -3.49 -11.61
C ALA A 17 4.88 -3.29 -10.95
N VAL A 18 4.26 -4.40 -10.54
CA VAL A 18 2.96 -4.40 -9.87
C VAL A 18 3.13 -4.59 -8.36
N VAL A 19 2.24 -3.96 -7.59
CA VAL A 19 2.17 -4.14 -6.14
C VAL A 19 1.11 -5.19 -5.82
N LEU A 20 1.52 -6.21 -5.07
CA LEU A 20 0.66 -7.29 -4.61
C LEU A 20 0.53 -7.23 -3.10
N MET A 21 -0.66 -7.56 -2.59
CA MET A 21 -0.93 -7.73 -1.18
C MET A 21 -1.13 -9.22 -0.87
N ASP A 22 -0.43 -9.72 0.13
CA ASP A 22 -0.63 -11.08 0.65
C ASP A 22 -1.83 -11.08 1.60
N SER A 23 -2.83 -11.89 1.29
CA SER A 23 -4.05 -12.07 2.10
C SER A 23 -4.06 -13.39 2.88
N GLY A 24 -2.93 -14.11 2.94
CA GLY A 24 -2.80 -15.44 3.55
C GLY A 24 -3.40 -16.58 2.72
N GLY A 25 -4.29 -16.26 1.76
CA GLY A 25 -4.84 -17.19 0.77
C GLY A 25 -4.20 -17.08 -0.61
N GLY A 26 -3.26 -16.13 -0.79
CA GLY A 26 -2.65 -15.81 -2.07
C GLY A 26 -2.29 -14.33 -2.16
N PHE A 27 -1.96 -13.91 -3.37
CA PHE A 27 -1.62 -12.52 -3.68
C PHE A 27 -2.76 -11.86 -4.45
N SER A 28 -3.17 -10.67 -4.02
CA SER A 28 -4.15 -9.84 -4.72
C SER A 28 -3.49 -8.57 -5.23
N LEU A 29 -3.86 -8.15 -6.44
CA LEU A 29 -3.36 -6.91 -7.02
C LEU A 29 -3.93 -5.70 -6.29
N VAL A 30 -3.09 -4.72 -5.93
CA VAL A 30 -3.55 -3.44 -5.39
C VAL A 30 -4.01 -2.55 -6.54
N THR A 31 -5.29 -2.21 -6.58
CA THR A 31 -5.88 -1.40 -7.68
C THR A 31 -6.14 0.05 -7.28
N ALA A 32 -6.23 0.32 -5.98
CA ALA A 32 -6.46 1.65 -5.46
C ALA A 32 -5.74 1.86 -4.13
N LEU A 33 -5.53 3.12 -3.79
CA LEU A 33 -5.03 3.56 -2.50
C LEU A 33 -5.89 4.72 -1.98
N GLU A 34 -6.06 4.77 -0.67
CA GLU A 34 -6.72 5.87 0.02
C GLU A 34 -5.77 6.46 1.05
N PHE A 35 -5.60 7.78 1.03
CA PHE A 35 -4.82 8.50 2.03
C PHE A 35 -5.74 9.05 3.11
N VAL A 36 -5.46 8.67 4.35
CA VAL A 36 -6.15 9.18 5.53
C VAL A 36 -5.18 10.11 6.26
N PRO A 37 -5.44 11.43 6.31
CA PRO A 37 -4.58 12.35 7.04
C PRO A 37 -4.65 12.09 8.56
N GLU A 38 -3.68 12.60 9.32
CA GLU A 38 -3.64 12.48 10.78
C GLU A 38 -4.97 12.90 11.43
N GLN A 39 -5.50 12.05 12.30
CA GLN A 39 -6.79 12.25 12.98
C GLN A 39 -6.60 12.63 14.46
N GLY A 40 -5.77 13.64 14.72
CA GLY A 40 -5.53 14.18 16.05
C GLY A 40 -4.26 13.65 16.75
N PRO A 41 -4.05 13.98 18.04
CA PRO A 41 -2.74 13.93 18.70
C PRO A 41 -2.05 12.56 18.81
N ALA A 42 -2.73 11.47 18.43
CA ALA A 42 -2.22 10.10 18.54
C ALA A 42 -2.56 9.21 17.33
N ALA A 43 -3.18 9.76 16.29
CA ALA A 43 -3.53 9.00 15.09
C ALA A 43 -2.62 9.45 13.92
N PRO A 44 -1.64 8.63 13.51
CA PRO A 44 -0.75 8.98 12.40
C PRO A 44 -1.53 9.03 11.08
N ALA A 45 -0.94 9.63 10.05
CA ALA A 45 -1.46 9.50 8.71
C ALA A 45 -1.32 8.05 8.22
N GLU A 46 -2.29 7.60 7.44
CA GLU A 46 -2.37 6.23 6.95
C GLU A 46 -2.54 6.21 5.44
N VAL A 47 -2.06 5.13 4.82
CA VAL A 47 -2.38 4.77 3.45
C VAL A 47 -3.03 3.40 3.48
N ILE A 48 -4.26 3.31 2.99
CA ILE A 48 -5.01 2.08 2.88
C ILE A 48 -4.80 1.54 1.46
N LEU A 49 -4.32 0.30 1.34
CA LEU A 49 -4.19 -0.40 0.07
C LEU A 49 -5.46 -1.21 -0.19
N LEU A 50 -6.12 -0.94 -1.31
CA LEU A 50 -7.36 -1.61 -1.66
C LEU A 50 -7.06 -2.70 -2.70
N PRO A 51 -7.28 -3.99 -2.37
CA PRO A 51 -7.11 -5.07 -3.32
C PRO A 51 -8.17 -4.99 -4.42
N ASN A 52 -7.87 -5.57 -5.58
CA ASN A 52 -8.88 -5.89 -6.57
C ASN A 52 -9.92 -6.85 -5.96
N MET A 53 -11.19 -6.45 -5.94
CA MET A 53 -12.28 -7.30 -5.45
C MET A 53 -13.04 -7.99 -6.59
N ASP A 54 -12.66 -7.73 -7.85
CA ASP A 54 -13.28 -8.31 -9.05
C ASP A 54 -12.58 -9.60 -9.54
N GLU A 55 -11.74 -10.23 -8.69
CA GLU A 55 -11.09 -11.53 -8.97
C GLU A 55 -12.01 -12.74 -8.72
#